data_AF-A0A2I3CSS3-F1
#
_entry.id   AF-A0A2I3CSS3-F1
#
_cell.length_a   1.000
_cell.length_b   1.000
_cell.length_c   1.000
_cell.angle_alpha   90.00
_cell.angle_beta   90.00
_cell.angle_gamma   90.00
#
_symmetry.space_group_name_H-M   'P 1'
#
loop_
_entity.id
_entity.type
_entity.pdbx_description
1 polymer ?
#
loop_
_entity_poly.entity_id
_entity_poly.type
_entity_poly.pdbx_seq_one_letter_code
_entity_poly.pdbx_strand_id
1 'polypeptide(L)' 'MLEEEHECQDVLQQIAAIRGAVNGLMREVIKGHLLEHVVLEEDKTQREKDMEVVLKVLDSYIK' A
#
# COMPACT_ATOMS: atom_id res chain seq x y z
N MET A 1 20.27 4.99 15.77
CA MET A 1 19.02 5.72 15.46
C MET A 1 17.96 5.61 16.57
N LEU A 2 18.00 4.63 17.48
CA LEU A 2 17.19 4.61 18.71
C LEU A 2 18.04 4.56 19.99
N GLU A 3 19.35 4.80 19.85
CA GLU A 3 20.34 4.62 20.93
C GLU A 3 20.76 5.94 21.58
N GLU A 4 20.26 7.08 21.07
CA GLU A 4 20.43 8.40 21.67
C GLU A 4 19.07 8.89 22.18
N GLU A 5 19.04 9.66 23.27
CA GLU A 5 17.85 10.33 23.79
C GLU A 5 17.33 11.35 22.75
N HIS A 6 16.70 10.87 21.70
CA HIS A 6 15.98 11.71 20.75
C HIS A 6 14.76 12.30 21.45
N GLU A 7 14.53 13.59 21.22
CA GLU A 7 13.28 14.22 21.64
C GLU A 7 12.11 13.44 21.04
N CYS A 8 11.08 13.13 21.83
CA CYS A 8 9.92 12.34 21.37
C CYS A 8 9.32 12.87 20.05
N GLN A 9 9.48 14.16 19.78
CA GLN A 9 9.10 14.81 18.53
C GLN A 9 9.82 14.23 17.29
N ASP A 10 11.12 13.97 17.36
CA ASP A 10 11.90 13.43 16.24
C ASP A 10 11.46 12.01 15.88
N VAL A 11 11.18 11.20 16.91
CA VAL A 11 10.66 9.84 16.73
C VAL A 11 9.28 9.88 16.06
N LEU A 12 8.40 10.77 16.51
CA LEU A 12 7.07 10.95 15.90
C LEU A 12 7.18 11.43 14.44
N GLN A 13 8.14 12.31 14.13
CA GLN A 13 8.38 12.78 12.76
C GLN A 13 8.87 11.65 11.85
N GLN A 14 9.79 10.80 12.32
CA GLN A 14 10.25 9.63 11.57
C GLN A 14 9.12 8.64 11.30
N ILE A 15 8.28 8.35 12.30
CA ILE A 15 7.10 7.49 12.12
C ILE A 15 6.16 8.08 11.07
N ALA A 16 5.91 9.39 11.11
CA ALA A 16 5.07 10.06 10.12
C ALA A 16 5.65 9.97 8.70
N ALA A 17 6.97 10.16 8.55
CA ALA A 17 7.68 10.03 7.28
C ALA A 17 7.61 8.60 6.73
N ILE A 18 7.86 7.58 7.56
CA ILE A 18 7.77 6.17 7.20
C ILE A 18 6.35 5.83 6.75
N ARG A 19 5.33 6.26 7.50
CA ARG A 19 3.93 6.07 7.11
C ARG A 19 3.64 6.70 5.74
N GLY A 20 4.17 7.90 5.48
CA GLY A 20 4.05 8.56 4.18
C GLY A 20 4.69 7.75 3.04
N ALA A 21 5.92 7.26 3.25
CA ALA A 21 6.65 6.45 2.27
C ALA A 21 5.92 5.13 1.97
N VAL A 22 5.45 4.43 3.01
CA VAL A 22 4.68 3.18 2.87
C VAL A 22 3.38 3.41 2.10
N ASN A 23 2.65 4.50 2.40
CA ASN A 23 1.44 4.86 1.65
C ASN A 23 1.73 5.20 0.18
N GLY A 24 2.88 5.81 -0.11
CA GLY A 24 3.35 6.05 -1.48
C GLY A 24 3.62 4.75 -2.22
N LEU A 25 4.42 3.86 -1.62
CA LEU A 25 4.75 2.56 -2.19
C LEU A 25 3.49 1.73 -2.45
N MET A 26 2.54 1.72 -1.51
CA MET A 26 1.35 0.92 -1.68
C MET A 26 0.50 1.38 -2.88
N ARG A 27 0.41 2.67 -3.14
CA ARG A 27 -0.27 3.19 -4.34
C ARG A 27 0.35 2.65 -5.62
N GLU A 28 1.67 2.62 -5.71
CA GLU A 28 2.36 2.09 -6.89
C GLU A 28 2.15 0.57 -7.04
N VAL A 29 2.18 -0.19 -5.94
CA VAL A 29 1.92 -1.64 -5.98
C VAL A 29 0.49 -1.95 -6.42
N ILE A 30 -0.52 -1.24 -5.88
CA ILE A 30 -1.92 -1.42 -6.28
C ILE A 30 -2.10 -1.09 -7.77
N LYS A 31 -1.48 -0.01 -8.24
CA LYS A 31 -1.52 0.38 -9.65
C LYS A 31 -0.91 -0.69 -10.55
N GLY A 32 0.26 -1.23 -10.19
CA GLY A 32 0.90 -2.33 -10.90
C GLY A 32 -0.01 -3.56 -10.97
N HIS A 33 -0.58 -3.96 -9.83
CA HIS A 33 -1.48 -5.10 -9.77
C HIS A 33 -2.74 -4.92 -10.62
N LEU A 34 -3.36 -3.74 -10.59
CA LEU A 34 -4.51 -3.40 -11.44
C LEU A 34 -4.15 -3.47 -12.93
N LEU A 35 -2.98 -2.96 -13.32
CA LEU A 35 -2.58 -2.98 -14.73
C LEU A 35 -2.29 -4.42 -15.19
N GLU A 36 -1.46 -5.15 -14.47
CA GLU A 36 -0.93 -6.45 -14.88
C GLU A 36 -1.94 -7.58 -14.72
N HIS A 37 -2.69 -7.61 -13.61
CA HIS A 37 -3.57 -8.74 -13.26
C HIS A 37 -5.06 -8.44 -13.46
N VAL A 38 -5.43 -7.19 -13.75
CA VAL A 38 -6.83 -6.85 -14.03
C VAL A 38 -7.03 -6.33 -15.46
N VAL A 39 -6.26 -5.32 -15.88
CA VAL A 39 -6.44 -4.73 -17.23
C VAL A 39 -5.90 -5.64 -18.33
N LEU A 40 -4.70 -6.20 -18.13
CA LEU A 40 -4.03 -7.03 -19.13
C LEU A 40 -4.37 -8.52 -19.04
N GLU A 41 -5.02 -8.97 -17.96
CA GLU A 41 -5.42 -10.36 -17.80
C GLU A 41 -6.55 -10.72 -18.77
N GLU A 42 -6.37 -11.77 -19.56
CA GLU A 42 -7.31 -12.22 -20.57
C GLU A 42 -8.38 -13.14 -19.97
N ASP A 43 -8.00 -14.01 -19.03
CA ASP A 43 -8.89 -14.94 -18.36
C ASP A 43 -9.84 -14.19 -17.41
N LYS A 44 -11.13 -14.26 -17.72
CA LYS A 44 -12.15 -13.57 -16.94
C LYS A 44 -12.22 -14.04 -15.49
N THR A 45 -12.09 -15.34 -15.25
CA THR A 45 -12.19 -15.92 -13.90
C THR A 45 -10.97 -15.53 -13.06
N GLN A 46 -9.78 -15.45 -13.66
CA GLN A 46 -8.58 -14.98 -12.98
C GLN A 46 -8.67 -13.48 -12.66
N ARG A 47 -9.08 -12.66 -13.65
CA ARG A 47 -9.32 -11.23 -13.48
C ARG A 47 -10.32 -10.91 -12.37
N GLU A 48 -11.41 -11.69 -12.25
CA GLU A 48 -12.40 -11.53 -11.17
C GLU A 48 -11.79 -11.82 -9.79
N LYS A 49 -10.96 -12.87 -9.67
CA LYS A 49 -10.26 -13.18 -8.42
C LYS A 49 -9.26 -12.10 -8.03
N ASP A 50 -8.50 -11.58 -9.00
CA ASP A 50 -7.50 -10.54 -8.74
C ASP A 50 -8.18 -9.21 -8.36
N MET A 51 -9.35 -8.92 -8.93
CA MET A 51 -10.17 -7.79 -8.50
C MET A 51 -10.62 -7.91 -7.03
N GLU A 52 -10.99 -9.10 -6.54
CA GLU A 52 -11.34 -9.31 -5.13
C GLU A 52 -10.17 -9.01 -4.18
N VAL A 53 -8.92 -9.27 -4.62
CA VAL A 53 -7.72 -8.93 -3.84
C VAL A 53 -7.62 -7.41 -3.68
N VAL A 54 -7.82 -6.65 -4.76
CA VAL A 54 -7.78 -5.19 -4.72
C VAL A 54 -8.88 -4.63 -3.83
N LEU A 55 -10.10 -5.16 -3.92
CA LEU A 55 -11.22 -4.70 -3.07
C LEU A 55 -10.94 -4.90 -1.58
N LYS A 56 -10.40 -6.06 -1.19
CA LYS A 56 -10.00 -6.32 0.22
C LYS A 56 -8.95 -5.33 0.71
N VAL A 57 -7.99 -4.98 -0.14
CA VAL A 57 -6.99 -3.96 0.20
C VAL A 57 -7.67 -2.61 0.34
N LEU A 58 -8.50 -2.18 -0.62
CA LEU A 58 -9.22 -0.90 -0.55
C LEU A 58 -10.08 -0.76 0.71
N ASP A 59 -10.80 -1.81 1.11
CA ASP A 59 -11.61 -1.83 2.33
C ASP A 59 -10.77 -1.65 3.60
N SER A 60 -9.50 -2.06 3.59
CA SER A 60 -8.58 -1.83 4.71
C SER A 60 -8.07 -0.37 4.79
N TYR A 61 -8.14 0.37 3.69
CA TYR A 61 -7.68 1.76 3.57
C TYR A 61 -8.80 2.78 3.73
N ILE A 62 -10.01 2.45 3.29
CA ILE A 62 -11.19 3.30 3.35
C ILE A 62 -12.03 2.82 4.54
N LYS A 63 -11.82 3.46 5.70
CA LYS A 63 -12.77 3.42 6.82
C LYS A 63 -13.48 4.75 6.94
#